data_AF-A0A7C2XWI2-F1
#
_entry.id   AF-A0A7C2XWI2-F1
#
_cell.length_a   1.000
_cell.length_b   1.000
_cell.length_c   1.000
_cell.angle_alpha   90.00
_cell.angle_beta   90.00
_cell.angle_gamma   90.00
#
_symmetry.space_group_name_H-M   'P 1'
#
loop_
_entity.id
_entity.type
_entity.pdbx_description
1 polymer ?
#
loop_
_entity_poly.entity_id
_entity_poly.type
_entity_poly.pdbx_seq_one_letter_code
_entity_poly.pdbx_strand_id
1 'polypeptide(L)'
;MALAPEGVLPLAVDALAGVCGLFNAAYFVAYLAGRGRGPSYQVAAGALALVSLAVAAESGVLLAWRGGNGPALAGAWGLSRLLSALGAVAISLLVLRRIVALSE
;
A
#
# COMPACT_ATOMS: atom_id res chain seq x y z
N MET A 1 -19.16 -15.67 13.98
CA MET A 1 -18.39 -16.55 13.07
C MET A 1 -16.92 -16.21 13.29
N ALA A 2 -16.24 -16.98 14.14
CA ALA A 2 -14.84 -16.70 14.49
C ALA A 2 -13.95 -17.04 13.30
N LEU A 3 -13.14 -16.09 12.84
CA LEU A 3 -12.09 -16.34 11.85
C LEU A 3 -11.11 -17.35 12.45
N ALA A 4 -10.93 -18.50 11.79
CA ALA A 4 -9.86 -19.43 12.11
C ALA A 4 -8.50 -18.67 12.10
N PRO A 5 -7.56 -19.00 12.99
CA PRO A 5 -6.29 -18.27 13.15
C PRO A 5 -5.48 -18.17 11.84
N GLU A 6 -5.60 -19.17 10.97
CA GLU A 6 -5.03 -19.22 9.62
C GLU A 6 -5.48 -18.07 8.70
N GLY A 7 -6.69 -17.54 8.90
CA GLY A 7 -7.27 -16.47 8.08
C GLY A 7 -6.97 -15.04 8.56
N VAL A 8 -6.41 -14.90 9.77
CA VAL A 8 -6.16 -13.59 10.42
C VAL A 8 -4.91 -12.92 9.85
N LEU A 9 -3.83 -13.68 9.66
CA LEU A 9 -2.57 -13.18 9.11
C LEU A 9 -2.74 -12.58 7.69
N PRO A 10 -3.34 -13.28 6.71
CA PRO A 10 -3.51 -12.70 5.39
C PRO A 10 -4.49 -11.52 5.41
N LEU A 11 -5.46 -11.46 6.33
CA LEU A 11 -6.35 -10.30 6.49
C LEU A 11 -5.55 -9.07 6.91
N ALA A 12 -4.72 -9.22 7.93
CA ALA A 12 -3.90 -8.15 8.47
C ALA A 12 -2.89 -7.64 7.42
N VAL A 13 -2.30 -8.53 6.64
CA VAL A 13 -1.35 -8.17 5.56
C VAL A 13 -2.05 -7.38 4.46
N ASP A 14 -3.19 -7.87 3.95
CA ASP A 14 -3.96 -7.19 2.89
C ASP A 14 -4.45 -5.81 3.39
N ALA A 15 -4.96 -5.73 4.63
CA ALA A 15 -5.40 -4.46 5.22
C ALA A 15 -4.24 -3.47 5.43
N LEU A 16 -3.09 -3.93 5.93
CA LEU A 16 -1.91 -3.10 6.17
C LEU A 16 -1.35 -2.56 4.85
N ALA A 17 -1.27 -3.39 3.82
CA ALA A 17 -0.85 -2.99 2.48
C ALA A 17 -1.80 -1.92 1.91
N GLY A 18 -3.11 -2.11 2.07
CA GLY A 18 -4.11 -1.14 1.63
C GLY A 18 -3.98 0.23 2.31
N VAL A 19 -3.86 0.25 3.65
CA VAL A 19 -3.69 1.50 4.41
C VAL A 19 -2.39 2.21 4.04
N CYS A 20 -1.27 1.47 3.93
CA CYS A 20 0.01 2.06 3.51
C CYS A 20 -0.05 2.60 2.08
N GLY A 21 -0.68 1.87 1.16
CA GLY A 21 -0.88 2.30 -0.21
C GLY A 21 -1.67 3.61 -0.30
N LEU A 22 -2.76 3.74 0.46
CA LEU A 22 -3.54 4.98 0.53
C LEU A 22 -2.75 6.14 1.12
N PHE A 23 -2.02 5.91 2.21
CA PHE A 23 -1.19 6.94 2.84
C PHE A 23 -0.11 7.46 1.88
N ASN A 24 0.61 6.56 1.22
CA ASN A 24 1.65 6.91 0.26
C ASN A 24 1.08 7.63 -0.96
N ALA A 25 -0.05 7.16 -1.50
CA ALA A 25 -0.73 7.82 -2.60
C ALA A 25 -1.15 9.25 -2.23
N ALA A 26 -1.76 9.45 -1.06
CA ALA A 26 -2.15 10.77 -0.58
C ALA A 26 -0.93 11.70 -0.44
N TYR A 27 0.19 11.19 0.11
CA TYR A 27 1.43 11.96 0.21
C TYR A 27 1.96 12.38 -1.16
N PHE A 28 2.09 11.46 -2.11
CA PHE A 28 2.64 11.77 -3.43
C PHE A 28 1.71 12.67 -4.25
N VAL A 29 0.38 12.57 -4.08
CA VAL A 29 -0.58 13.51 -4.66
C VAL A 29 -0.42 14.91 -4.08
N ALA A 30 -0.28 15.03 -2.75
CA ALA A 30 0.03 16.31 -2.12
C ALA A 30 1.41 16.85 -2.57
N TYR A 31 2.37 15.96 -2.80
CA TYR A 31 3.68 16.29 -3.37
C TYR A 31 3.60 16.73 -4.85
N LEU A 32 2.58 16.33 -5.60
CA LEU A 32 2.35 16.86 -6.95
C LEU A 32 1.69 18.24 -6.91
N ALA A 33 0.80 18.48 -5.94
CA ALA A 33 0.08 19.75 -5.79
C ALA A 33 0.96 20.94 -5.37
N GLY A 34 2.13 20.68 -4.75
CA GLY A 34 3.05 21.75 -4.36
C GLY A 34 3.80 22.35 -5.55
N ARG A 35 3.90 23.69 -5.57
CA ARG A 35 4.57 24.45 -6.65
C ARG A 35 6.10 24.41 -6.53
N GLY A 36 6.80 24.61 -7.65
CA GLY A 36 8.26 24.83 -7.68
C GLY A 36 9.11 23.56 -7.80
N ARG A 37 8.54 22.44 -8.26
CA ARG A 37 9.26 21.16 -8.40
C ARG A 37 9.64 20.91 -9.86
N GLY A 38 10.84 20.38 -10.09
CA GLY A 38 11.31 20.01 -11.43
C GLY A 38 10.47 18.89 -12.05
N PRO A 39 10.36 18.83 -13.40
CA PRO A 39 9.49 17.90 -14.11
C PRO A 39 9.83 16.42 -13.83
N SER A 40 11.11 16.08 -13.67
CA SER A 40 11.55 14.73 -13.32
C SER A 40 11.02 14.26 -11.96
N TYR A 41 10.98 15.14 -10.97
CA TYR A 41 10.46 14.84 -9.63
C TYR A 41 8.95 14.67 -9.62
N GLN A 42 8.23 15.38 -10.48
CA GLN A 42 6.79 15.22 -10.63
C GLN A 42 6.44 13.89 -11.29
N VAL A 43 7.16 13.49 -12.35
CA VAL A 43 6.95 12.19 -13.00
C VAL A 43 7.21 11.05 -12.01
N ALA A 44 8.30 11.12 -11.24
CA ALA A 44 8.60 10.12 -10.22
C ALA A 44 7.53 10.06 -9.11
N ALA A 45 7.07 11.21 -8.61
CA ALA A 45 6.01 11.26 -7.61
C ALA A 45 4.67 10.73 -8.15
N GLY A 46 4.33 11.04 -9.41
CA GLY A 46 3.15 10.50 -10.08
C GLY A 46 3.20 8.98 -10.23
N ALA A 47 4.35 8.44 -10.66
CA ALA A 47 4.55 6.99 -10.74
C ALA A 47 4.38 6.33 -9.36
N LEU A 48 4.97 6.91 -8.30
CA LEU A 48 4.85 6.40 -6.94
C LEU A 48 3.42 6.50 -6.40
N ALA A 49 2.68 7.56 -6.74
CA ALA A 49 1.26 7.69 -6.39
C ALA A 49 0.42 6.59 -7.04
N LEU A 50 0.62 6.34 -8.34
CA LEU A 50 -0.11 5.31 -9.09
C LEU A 50 0.21 3.91 -8.58
N VAL A 51 1.48 3.60 -8.32
CA VAL A 51 1.89 2.30 -7.75
C VAL A 51 1.27 2.10 -6.36
N SER A 52 1.29 3.13 -5.51
CA SER A 52 0.70 3.06 -4.17
C SER A 52 -0.83 2.88 -4.22
N LEU A 53 -1.49 3.51 -5.19
CA LEU A 53 -2.92 3.38 -5.42
C LEU A 53 -3.29 2.01 -5.98
N ALA A 54 -2.45 1.43 -6.86
CA ALA A 54 -2.62 0.07 -7.35
C ALA A 54 -2.53 -0.96 -6.20
N VAL A 55 -1.59 -0.80 -5.27
CA VAL A 55 -1.48 -1.64 -4.07
C VAL A 55 -2.73 -1.53 -3.19
N ALA A 56 -3.28 -0.32 -3.04
CA ALA A 56 -4.53 -0.11 -2.30
C ALA A 56 -5.74 -0.77 -2.99
N ALA A 57 -5.84 -0.62 -4.32
CA ALA A 57 -6.91 -1.22 -5.11
C ALA A 57 -6.83 -2.76 -5.10
N GLU A 58 -5.65 -3.32 -5.26
CA GLU A 58 -5.41 -4.76 -5.15
C GLU A 58 -5.84 -5.27 -3.77
N SER A 59 -5.38 -4.62 -2.70
CA SER A 59 -5.76 -4.96 -1.33
C SER A 59 -7.28 -4.90 -1.10
N GLY A 60 -7.95 -3.87 -1.63
CA GLY A 60 -9.40 -3.73 -1.55
C GLY A 60 -10.15 -4.82 -2.31
N VAL A 61 -9.71 -5.17 -3.52
CA VAL A 61 -10.28 -6.28 -4.31
C VAL A 61 -10.13 -7.59 -3.53
N LEU A 62 -8.95 -7.85 -2.95
CA LEU A 62 -8.67 -9.07 -2.20
C LEU A 62 -9.49 -9.20 -0.92
N LEU A 63 -9.73 -8.09 -0.22
CA LEU A 63 -10.64 -8.04 0.93
C LEU A 63 -12.09 -8.27 0.51
N ALA A 64 -12.53 -7.72 -0.62
CA ALA A 64 -13.89 -7.90 -1.15
C ALA A 64 -14.16 -9.30 -1.72
N TRP A 65 -13.15 -9.94 -2.32
CA TRP A 65 -13.27 -11.24 -2.99
C TRP A 65 -13.31 -12.45 -2.05
N ARG A 66 -13.04 -12.29 -0.74
CA ARG A 66 -13.02 -13.41 0.21
C ARG A 66 -14.36 -14.14 0.42
N GLY A 67 -15.44 -13.68 -0.21
CA GLY A 67 -16.73 -14.38 -0.26
C GLY A 67 -16.80 -15.60 -1.20
N GLY A 68 -15.85 -15.79 -2.13
CA GLY A 68 -15.88 -16.89 -3.09
C GLY A 68 -14.55 -17.64 -3.23
N ASN A 69 -14.47 -18.88 -2.71
CA ASN A 69 -13.42 -19.88 -3.00
C ASN A 69 -11.97 -19.56 -2.56
N GLY A 70 -11.81 -19.20 -1.27
CA GLY A 70 -10.59 -18.62 -0.70
C GLY A 70 -9.31 -19.45 -0.43
N PRO A 71 -9.22 -20.80 -0.46
CA PRO A 71 -7.99 -21.48 0.01
C PRO A 71 -6.91 -21.73 -1.06
N ALA A 72 -7.28 -21.89 -2.35
CA ALA A 72 -6.31 -22.34 -3.38
C ALA A 72 -5.37 -21.23 -3.91
N LEU A 73 -5.81 -19.96 -3.89
CA LEU A 73 -5.00 -18.81 -4.31
C LEU A 73 -4.12 -18.22 -3.20
N ALA A 74 -4.42 -18.56 -1.93
CA ALA A 74 -3.71 -18.00 -0.77
C ALA A 74 -2.26 -18.51 -0.64
N GLY A 75 -2.01 -19.77 -1.00
CA GLY A 75 -0.69 -20.39 -0.86
C GLY A 75 0.34 -19.93 -1.91
N ALA A 76 -0.05 -19.81 -3.18
CA ALA A 76 0.87 -19.50 -4.27
C ALA A 76 1.26 -18.02 -4.36
N TRP A 77 0.42 -17.11 -3.85
CA TRP A 77 0.62 -15.65 -3.97
C TRP A 77 0.95 -14.96 -2.63
N GLY A 78 0.96 -15.70 -1.52
CA GLY A 78 1.18 -15.14 -0.18
C GLY A 78 2.50 -14.38 -0.03
N LEU A 79 3.59 -14.90 -0.59
CA LEU A 79 4.91 -14.24 -0.55
C LEU A 79 4.92 -12.93 -1.34
N SER A 80 4.28 -12.90 -2.51
CA SER A 80 4.16 -11.69 -3.33
C SER A 80 3.40 -10.60 -2.58
N ARG A 81 2.29 -10.96 -1.90
CA ARG A 81 1.51 -10.02 -1.09
C ARG A 81 2.27 -9.50 0.11
N LEU A 82 3.03 -10.37 0.78
CA LEU A 82 3.88 -9.97 1.89
C LEU A 82 4.96 -8.99 1.43
N LEU A 83 5.60 -9.23 0.28
CA LEU A 83 6.58 -8.33 -0.31
C LEU A 83 5.96 -6.98 -0.70
N SER A 84 4.77 -6.98 -1.31
CA SER A 84 4.03 -5.74 -1.60
C SER A 84 3.69 -4.96 -0.32
N ALA A 85 3.24 -5.65 0.74
CA ALA A 85 2.96 -5.03 2.02
C ALA A 85 4.21 -4.42 2.67
N LEU A 86 5.33 -5.16 2.68
CA LEU A 86 6.61 -4.67 3.19
C LEU A 86 7.12 -3.47 2.40
N GLY A 87 6.98 -3.50 1.07
CA GLY A 87 7.32 -2.37 0.20
C GLY A 87 6.48 -1.14 0.52
N ALA A 88 5.16 -1.31 0.69
CA ALA A 88 4.27 -0.21 1.06
C ALA A 88 4.62 0.38 2.44
N VAL A 89 4.91 -0.46 3.44
CA VAL A 89 5.35 -0.03 4.77
C VAL A 89 6.68 0.72 4.71
N ALA A 90 7.66 0.22 3.95
CA ALA A 90 8.96 0.87 3.81
C ALA A 90 8.82 2.29 3.20
N ILE A 91 7.98 2.44 2.18
CA ILE A 91 7.68 3.76 1.60
C ILE A 91 6.99 4.66 2.64
N SER A 92 6.03 4.15 3.40
CA SER A 92 5.36 4.92 4.47
C SER A 92 6.35 5.43 5.51
N LEU A 93 7.33 4.61 5.92
CA LEU A 93 8.38 5.01 6.86
C LEU A 93 9.29 6.09 6.28
N LEU A 94 9.66 6.00 5.00
CA LEU A 94 10.44 7.05 4.32
C LEU A 94 9.66 8.37 4.23
N VAL A 95 8.36 8.29 3.93
CA VAL A 95 7.45 9.44 3.90
C VAL A 95 7.34 10.07 5.29
N LEU A 96 7.09 9.28 6.34
CA LEU A 96 7.02 9.74 7.73
C LEU A 96 8.32 10.43 8.15
N ARG A 97 9.47 9.79 7.90
CA ARG A 97 10.78 10.37 8.20
C ARG A 97 10.97 11.72 7.52
N ARG A 98 10.52 11.85 6.26
CA ARG A 98 10.59 13.10 5.52
C ARG A 98 9.66 14.17 6.08
N ILE A 99 8.46 13.82 6.53
CA ILE A 99 7.52 14.76 7.16
C ILE A 99 8.11 15.30 8.46
N VAL A 100 8.65 14.42 9.31
CA VAL A 100 9.29 14.81 10.59
C VAL A 100 10.45 15.77 10.34
N ALA A 101 11.35 15.45 9.41
CA ALA A 101 12.50 16.29 9.09
C ALA A 101 12.15 17.67 8.49
N LEU A 102 10.93 17.85 7.98
CA LEU A 102 10.43 19.15 7.49
C LEU A 102 9.67 19.94 8.57
N SER A 103 9.41 19.31 9.72
CA SER A 103 8.68 19.90 10.85
C SER A 103 9.61 20.42 11.95
N GLU A 104 10.90 20.09 11.87
CA GLU A 104 12.00 20.67 12.65
C GLU A 104 12.55 21.92 11.96
#